data_AF-U7QYL9-F1
#
_entry.id   AF-U7QYL9-F1
#
_cell.length_a   1.000
_cell.length_b   1.000
_cell.length_c   1.000
_cell.angle_alpha   90.00
_cell.angle_beta   90.00
_cell.angle_gamma   90.00
#
_symmetry.space_group_name_H-M   'P 1'
#
loop_
_entity.id
_entity.type
_entity.pdbx_description
1 polymer ?
#
loop_
_entity_poly.entity_id
_entity_poly.type
_entity_poly.pdbx_seq_one_letter_code
_entity_poly.pdbx_strand_id
1 'polypeptide(L)'
;MSIEKDLKINIKVDDLKNRFKEGSIPLQTDFANLIDIADIGRRAVGKAPNQIENPNSALKLDISGRLEVNKGNGLCIREDKLDVNNHDGINVDNNGVSIKLSGNKDSGLYVNREGLVILNQNDSGLSRRGDDKGLQVKAGNGITVDNDGVGIKLTDSNQTLTGLSLTSRGLKADDGLGIILKKDHGISVGEGHGIKVNTNDIAVKSKNSTIKVESDGISVGIGWGVKVGGEGLDVKAKDHGGIRVDSYGVSVDIDEIINSIIPPGTIVPFFSNKKEAPPGWKWCNGQPGTPNLNIDSRDDNDLSLISGGNKQHSISRLFPWGAKNGEIYIHYMRYIIKI
;
A
#
# COMPACT_ATOMS: atom_id res chain seq x y z
N MET A 1 -44.62 64.60 -31.87
CA MET A 1 -43.63 64.78 -32.95
C MET A 1 -42.56 65.72 -32.41
N SER A 2 -41.52 65.18 -31.76
CA SER A 2 -40.41 65.99 -31.24
C SER A 2 -39.53 66.38 -32.41
N ILE A 3 -39.54 67.66 -32.73
CA ILE A 3 -38.57 68.23 -33.66
C ILE A 3 -37.34 68.51 -32.81
N GLU A 4 -36.36 67.61 -32.83
CA GLU A 4 -34.97 67.98 -32.54
C GLU A 4 -34.59 69.02 -33.60
N LYS A 5 -34.79 70.28 -33.24
CA LYS A 5 -34.34 71.42 -34.03
C LYS A 5 -32.84 71.50 -33.79
N ASP A 6 -32.06 71.03 -34.76
CA ASP A 6 -30.60 71.20 -34.77
C ASP A 6 -30.25 72.66 -34.41
N LEU A 7 -29.76 72.85 -33.18
CA LEU A 7 -29.34 74.13 -32.62
C LEU A 7 -28.00 74.53 -33.26
N LYS A 8 -28.03 74.94 -34.53
CA LYS A 8 -26.94 75.69 -35.14
C LYS A 8 -27.15 77.18 -34.87
N ILE A 9 -26.80 77.61 -33.66
CA ILE A 9 -26.59 79.02 -33.37
C ILE A 9 -25.33 79.46 -34.14
N ASN A 10 -25.53 80.08 -35.30
CA ASN A 10 -24.44 80.58 -36.14
C ASN A 10 -24.18 82.08 -35.93
N ILE A 11 -24.55 82.62 -34.76
CA ILE A 11 -24.29 84.01 -34.37
C ILE A 11 -23.17 84.01 -33.33
N LYS A 12 -22.10 84.75 -33.62
CA LYS A 12 -20.99 84.93 -32.69
C LYS A 12 -21.45 85.74 -31.49
N VAL A 13 -20.88 85.46 -30.31
CA VAL A 13 -21.20 86.17 -29.07
C VAL A 13 -21.07 87.69 -29.22
N ASP A 14 -20.05 88.16 -29.95
CA ASP A 14 -19.82 89.60 -30.14
C ASP A 14 -20.87 90.26 -31.04
N ASP A 15 -21.41 89.54 -32.03
CA ASP A 15 -22.52 90.04 -32.85
C ASP A 15 -23.79 90.21 -32.00
N LEU A 16 -24.03 89.27 -31.08
CA LEU A 16 -25.14 89.35 -30.14
C LEU A 16 -24.95 90.52 -29.17
N LYS A 17 -23.75 90.68 -28.59
CA LYS A 17 -23.42 91.85 -27.73
C LYS A 17 -23.63 93.18 -28.45
N ASN A 18 -23.26 93.28 -29.74
CA ASN A 18 -23.48 94.48 -30.54
C ASN A 18 -24.95 94.79 -30.80
N ARG A 19 -25.81 93.77 -30.85
CA ARG A 19 -27.27 93.92 -31.00
C ARG A 19 -27.93 94.29 -29.68
N PHE A 20 -27.36 93.85 -28.55
CA PHE A 20 -27.79 94.16 -27.18
C PHE A 20 -26.96 95.31 -26.55
N LYS A 21 -26.77 96.41 -27.27
CA LYS A 21 -26.10 97.62 -26.76
C LYS A 21 -27.08 98.77 -26.56
N GLU A 22 -26.66 99.75 -25.77
CA GLU A 22 -27.42 100.99 -25.56
C GLU A 22 -27.78 101.68 -26.89
N GLY A 23 -29.03 102.14 -27.00
CA GLY A 23 -29.56 102.76 -28.21
C GLY A 23 -29.93 101.80 -29.35
N SER A 24 -29.77 100.48 -29.17
CA SER A 24 -30.21 99.46 -30.13
C SER A 24 -31.52 98.79 -29.67
N ILE A 25 -32.35 98.37 -30.62
CA ILE A 25 -33.57 97.57 -30.36
C ILE A 25 -33.32 96.15 -30.89
N PRO A 26 -33.02 95.17 -30.02
CA PRO A 26 -32.83 93.79 -30.44
C PRO A 26 -34.09 93.21 -31.09
N LEU A 27 -33.92 92.33 -32.08
CA LEU A 27 -35.03 91.65 -32.75
C LEU A 27 -35.49 90.42 -31.97
N GLN A 28 -36.71 89.94 -32.25
CA GLN A 28 -37.22 88.68 -31.69
C GLN A 28 -36.25 87.50 -31.89
N THR A 29 -35.59 87.45 -33.05
CA THR A 29 -34.57 86.44 -33.35
C THR A 29 -33.34 86.56 -32.48
N ASP A 30 -32.93 87.77 -32.09
CA ASP A 30 -31.80 88.00 -31.18
C ASP A 30 -32.10 87.51 -29.76
N PHE A 31 -33.32 87.73 -29.28
CA PHE A 31 -33.79 87.17 -28.00
C PHE A 31 -33.87 85.65 -28.04
N ALA A 32 -34.40 85.06 -29.13
CA ALA A 32 -34.45 83.61 -29.28
C ALA A 32 -33.03 83.01 -29.24
N ASN A 33 -32.07 83.59 -29.97
CA ASN A 33 -30.68 83.14 -29.95
C ASN A 33 -30.03 83.26 -28.56
N LEU A 34 -30.29 84.35 -27.83
CA LEU A 34 -29.78 84.53 -26.46
C LEU A 34 -30.35 83.47 -25.50
N ILE A 35 -31.65 83.19 -25.60
CA ILE A 35 -32.34 82.18 -24.79
C ILE A 35 -31.77 80.79 -25.10
N ASP A 36 -31.59 80.47 -26.38
CA ASP A 36 -31.05 79.19 -26.83
C ASP A 36 -29.61 79.00 -26.33
N ILE A 37 -28.75 80.02 -26.40
CA ILE A 37 -27.38 79.99 -25.81
C ILE A 37 -27.44 79.77 -24.30
N ALA A 38 -28.32 80.48 -23.59
CA ALA A 38 -28.47 80.36 -22.15
C ALA A 38 -29.02 78.98 -21.75
N ASP A 39 -29.93 78.40 -22.53
CA ASP A 39 -30.47 77.06 -22.33
C ASP A 39 -29.40 75.99 -22.55
N ILE A 40 -28.58 76.10 -23.62
CA ILE A 40 -27.42 75.23 -23.83
C ILE A 40 -26.47 75.28 -22.64
N GLY A 41 -26.14 76.49 -22.16
CA GLY A 41 -25.26 76.68 -21.01
C GLY A 41 -25.80 75.99 -19.75
N ARG A 42 -27.08 76.21 -19.42
CA ARG A 42 -27.72 75.56 -18.25
C ARG A 42 -27.81 74.04 -18.41
N ARG A 43 -28.07 73.51 -19.60
CA ARG A 43 -28.08 72.06 -19.87
C ARG A 43 -26.71 71.43 -19.71
N ALA A 44 -25.67 72.07 -20.23
CA ALA A 44 -24.29 71.60 -20.18
C ALA A 44 -23.77 71.46 -18.74
N VAL A 45 -24.27 72.29 -17.82
CA VAL A 45 -23.89 72.28 -16.40
C VAL A 45 -24.92 71.58 -15.50
N GLY A 46 -25.96 70.95 -16.08
CA GLY A 46 -26.95 70.18 -15.33
C GLY A 46 -27.98 71.00 -14.54
N LYS A 47 -28.23 72.26 -14.91
CA LYS A 47 -29.12 73.21 -14.20
C LYS A 47 -30.39 73.60 -14.99
N ALA A 48 -30.76 72.88 -16.05
CA ALA A 48 -32.01 73.14 -16.79
C ALA A 48 -33.26 72.72 -15.98
N PRO A 49 -34.47 73.30 -16.23
CA PRO A 49 -35.68 73.10 -15.39
C PRO A 49 -36.20 71.66 -15.20
N ASN A 50 -35.64 70.66 -15.87
CA ASN A 50 -35.98 69.23 -15.70
C ASN A 50 -34.75 68.35 -15.40
N GLN A 51 -33.60 68.97 -15.13
CA GLN A 51 -32.41 68.27 -14.66
C GLN A 51 -32.40 68.32 -13.14
N ILE A 52 -32.27 67.15 -12.51
CA ILE A 52 -32.19 67.03 -11.06
C ILE A 52 -30.73 67.24 -10.67
N GLU A 53 -30.48 68.05 -9.65
CA GLU A 53 -29.15 68.19 -9.07
C GLU A 53 -28.68 66.83 -8.58
N ASN A 54 -27.67 66.28 -9.25
CA ASN A 54 -27.09 65.01 -8.91
C ASN A 54 -25.68 65.25 -8.35
N PRO A 55 -25.47 65.12 -7.02
CA PRO A 55 -24.16 65.30 -6.40
C PRO A 55 -23.12 64.25 -6.88
N ASN A 56 -23.58 63.17 -7.50
CA ASN A 56 -22.75 62.13 -8.12
C ASN A 56 -22.54 62.35 -9.63
N SER A 57 -22.85 63.54 -10.15
CA SER A 57 -22.54 63.88 -11.55
C SER A 57 -21.04 63.78 -11.79
N ALA A 58 -20.64 63.29 -12.98
CA ALA A 58 -19.22 63.20 -13.35
C ALA A 58 -18.57 64.59 -13.56
N LEU A 59 -19.39 65.60 -13.86
CA LEU A 59 -18.99 66.99 -14.02
C LEU A 59 -19.75 67.87 -13.03
N LYS A 60 -19.13 68.96 -12.60
CA LYS A 60 -19.72 69.98 -11.73
C LYS A 60 -19.21 71.37 -12.10
N LEU A 61 -19.81 72.41 -11.55
CA LEU A 61 -19.25 73.76 -11.63
C LEU A 61 -18.26 74.00 -10.48
N ASP A 62 -17.12 74.60 -10.79
CA ASP A 62 -16.20 75.17 -9.79
C ASP A 62 -16.80 76.45 -9.17
N ILE A 63 -16.14 76.99 -8.15
CA ILE A 63 -16.59 78.22 -7.46
C ILE A 63 -16.65 79.45 -8.38
N SER A 64 -15.98 79.40 -9.53
CA SER A 64 -15.95 80.45 -10.54
C SER A 64 -16.98 80.21 -11.66
N GLY A 65 -17.80 79.16 -11.54
CA GLY A 65 -18.82 78.81 -12.52
C GLY A 65 -18.28 78.13 -13.78
N ARG A 66 -17.06 77.58 -13.76
CA ARG A 66 -16.51 76.79 -14.87
C ARG A 66 -16.81 75.30 -14.69
N LEU A 67 -17.05 74.60 -15.79
CA LEU A 67 -17.27 73.16 -15.77
C LEU A 67 -15.96 72.43 -15.44
N GLU A 68 -15.96 71.59 -14.42
CA GLU A 68 -14.84 70.75 -14.00
C GLU A 68 -15.29 69.30 -13.73
N VAL A 69 -14.32 68.39 -13.65
CA VAL A 69 -14.57 67.00 -13.25
C VAL A 69 -14.88 66.93 -11.76
N ASN A 70 -15.95 66.22 -11.42
CA ASN A 70 -16.24 65.88 -10.04
C ASN A 70 -15.31 64.73 -9.59
N LYS A 71 -14.15 65.09 -9.05
CA LYS A 71 -13.11 64.15 -8.59
C LYS A 71 -13.71 63.12 -7.62
N GLY A 72 -13.31 61.85 -7.80
CA GLY A 72 -13.73 60.73 -6.93
C GLY A 72 -14.58 59.67 -7.62
N ASN A 73 -15.16 59.97 -8.79
CA ASN A 73 -16.00 59.04 -9.57
C ASN A 73 -15.24 58.37 -10.73
N GLY A 74 -13.98 57.97 -10.50
CA GLY A 74 -13.15 57.25 -11.48
C GLY A 74 -12.37 58.11 -12.48
N LEU A 75 -12.65 59.42 -12.57
CA LEU A 75 -11.88 60.39 -13.37
C LEU A 75 -11.24 61.46 -12.47
N CYS A 76 -10.11 62.01 -12.92
CA CYS A 76 -9.43 63.11 -12.27
C CYS A 76 -8.85 64.08 -13.32
N ILE A 77 -8.36 65.23 -12.85
CA ILE A 77 -7.54 66.13 -13.67
C ILE A 77 -6.11 66.02 -13.16
N ARG A 78 -5.18 65.65 -14.03
CA ARG A 78 -3.74 65.54 -13.77
C ARG A 78 -3.00 66.33 -14.84
N GLU A 79 -2.19 67.31 -14.43
CA GLU A 79 -1.45 68.18 -15.37
C GLU A 79 -2.35 68.80 -16.47
N ASP A 80 -3.50 69.34 -16.07
CA ASP A 80 -4.52 69.93 -16.97
C ASP A 80 -5.13 68.98 -18.01
N LYS A 81 -4.92 67.66 -17.88
CA LYS A 81 -5.55 66.62 -18.70
C LYS A 81 -6.61 65.87 -17.91
N LEU A 82 -7.69 65.49 -18.60
CA LEU A 82 -8.63 64.49 -18.08
C LEU A 82 -7.93 63.13 -18.05
N ASP A 83 -7.92 62.51 -16.88
CA ASP A 83 -7.23 61.24 -16.63
C ASP A 83 -8.13 60.28 -15.83
N VAL A 84 -7.78 59.01 -15.82
CA VAL A 84 -8.44 58.00 -14.97
C VAL A 84 -7.85 58.09 -13.57
N ASN A 85 -8.73 58.13 -12.56
CA ASN A 85 -8.33 58.04 -11.17
C ASN A 85 -7.97 56.58 -10.83
N ASN A 86 -6.83 56.12 -11.33
CA ASN A 86 -6.40 54.73 -11.21
C ASN A 86 -5.98 54.40 -9.77
N HIS A 87 -6.44 53.24 -9.28
CA HIS A 87 -6.06 52.67 -7.99
C HIS A 87 -5.30 51.36 -8.21
N ASP A 88 -5.25 50.50 -7.20
CA ASP A 88 -4.68 49.16 -7.33
C ASP A 88 -5.36 48.38 -8.47
N GLY A 89 -4.56 47.69 -9.28
CA GLY A 89 -5.03 46.88 -10.40
C GLY A 89 -5.19 47.61 -11.74
N ILE A 90 -5.10 48.95 -11.80
CA ILE A 90 -5.15 49.71 -13.07
C ILE A 90 -3.85 50.49 -13.29
N ASN A 91 -3.24 50.30 -14.46
CA ASN A 91 -2.10 51.07 -14.94
C ASN A 91 -2.57 52.03 -16.04
N VAL A 92 -2.18 53.30 -15.93
CA VAL A 92 -2.47 54.33 -16.92
C VAL A 92 -1.15 54.95 -17.36
N ASP A 93 -0.83 54.83 -18.64
CA ASP A 93 0.40 55.34 -19.24
C ASP A 93 0.17 55.87 -20.67
N ASN A 94 1.24 56.19 -21.38
CA ASN A 94 1.17 56.74 -22.74
C ASN A 94 0.55 55.77 -23.78
N ASN A 95 0.39 54.49 -23.44
CA ASN A 95 -0.29 53.49 -24.26
C ASN A 95 -1.78 53.32 -23.89
N GLY A 96 -2.27 54.05 -22.87
CA GLY A 96 -3.66 54.03 -22.43
C GLY A 96 -3.85 53.37 -21.07
N VAL A 97 -5.01 52.71 -20.90
CA VAL A 97 -5.44 52.08 -19.64
C VAL A 97 -5.28 50.56 -19.75
N SER A 98 -4.59 49.95 -18.80
CA SER A 98 -4.30 48.51 -18.76
C SER A 98 -4.43 47.94 -17.34
N ILE A 99 -4.42 46.61 -17.23
CA ILE A 99 -4.43 45.93 -15.92
C ILE A 99 -3.01 45.98 -15.35
N LYS A 100 -2.87 46.51 -14.13
CA LYS A 100 -1.62 46.53 -13.39
C LYS A 100 -1.37 45.15 -12.77
N LEU A 101 -0.37 44.44 -13.28
CA LEU A 101 0.13 43.21 -12.67
C LEU A 101 1.20 43.53 -11.62
N SER A 102 1.32 42.67 -10.60
CA SER A 102 2.43 42.73 -9.66
C SER A 102 3.76 42.68 -10.42
N GLY A 103 4.70 43.58 -10.11
CA GLY A 103 6.01 43.63 -10.75
C GLY A 103 6.91 42.41 -10.50
N ASN A 104 6.54 41.55 -9.55
CA ASN A 104 7.20 40.26 -9.35
C ASN A 104 6.68 39.28 -10.42
N LYS A 105 7.61 38.61 -11.11
CA LYS A 105 7.38 37.72 -12.28
C LYS A 105 6.51 36.48 -12.00
N ASP A 106 6.00 36.34 -10.78
CA ASP A 106 5.25 35.18 -10.28
C ASP A 106 3.74 35.42 -10.21
N SER A 107 3.21 36.44 -10.90
CA SER A 107 1.78 36.77 -10.86
C SER A 107 0.87 35.75 -11.58
N GLY A 108 1.43 34.74 -12.25
CA GLY A 108 0.69 33.71 -13.01
C GLY A 108 -0.11 34.25 -14.21
N LEU A 109 -0.17 35.56 -14.37
CA LEU A 109 -0.90 36.29 -15.40
C LEU A 109 0.08 37.17 -16.18
N TYR A 110 -0.27 37.49 -17.42
CA TYR A 110 0.53 38.29 -18.34
C TYR A 110 -0.38 39.13 -19.22
N VAL A 111 -0.07 40.41 -19.41
CA VAL A 111 -0.82 41.27 -20.35
C VAL A 111 -0.01 41.39 -21.63
N ASN A 112 -0.63 41.09 -22.77
CA ASN A 112 -0.05 41.24 -24.10
C ASN A 112 -1.01 42.00 -25.04
N ARG A 113 -0.71 42.04 -26.35
CA ARG A 113 -1.56 42.71 -27.36
C ARG A 113 -2.96 42.10 -27.51
N GLU A 114 -3.18 40.89 -27.00
CA GLU A 114 -4.47 40.20 -26.98
C GLU A 114 -5.25 40.42 -25.67
N GLY A 115 -4.64 41.11 -24.69
CA GLY A 115 -5.24 41.40 -23.38
C GLY A 115 -4.58 40.64 -22.23
N LEU A 116 -5.34 40.34 -21.19
CA LEU A 116 -4.88 39.59 -20.02
C LEU A 116 -4.95 38.08 -20.30
N VAL A 117 -3.80 37.41 -20.23
CA VAL A 117 -3.65 35.97 -20.44
C VAL A 117 -2.95 35.32 -19.25
N ILE A 118 -2.99 33.99 -19.19
CA ILE A 118 -2.30 33.19 -18.18
C ILE A 118 -0.90 32.87 -18.66
N LEU A 119 0.09 33.01 -17.78
CA LEU A 119 1.47 32.68 -18.08
C LEU A 119 1.65 31.16 -18.05
N ASN A 120 1.54 30.52 -19.22
CA ASN A 120 1.67 29.07 -19.36
C ASN A 120 3.16 28.66 -19.44
N GLN A 121 3.88 28.72 -18.31
CA GLN A 121 5.26 28.21 -18.22
C GLN A 121 5.28 26.67 -18.17
N ASN A 122 6.43 26.09 -18.48
CA ASN A 122 6.61 24.63 -18.47
C ASN A 122 6.38 24.01 -17.09
N ASP A 123 6.63 24.75 -16.02
CA ASP A 123 6.46 24.40 -14.61
C ASP A 123 5.10 24.84 -14.00
N SER A 124 4.21 25.46 -14.80
CA SER A 124 2.88 25.83 -14.33
C SER A 124 1.99 24.61 -14.10
N GLY A 125 1.21 24.63 -13.01
CA GLY A 125 0.15 23.65 -12.75
C GLY A 125 -1.15 23.91 -13.53
N LEU A 126 -1.24 25.03 -14.25
CA LEU A 126 -2.42 25.46 -15.00
C LEU A 126 -2.05 25.74 -16.46
N SER A 127 -2.98 25.46 -17.38
CA SER A 127 -2.81 25.69 -18.83
C SER A 127 -4.08 26.25 -19.46
N ARG A 128 -3.94 26.96 -20.58
CA ARG A 128 -5.10 27.32 -21.39
C ARG A 128 -5.66 26.06 -22.04
N ARG A 129 -6.95 25.81 -21.85
CA ARG A 129 -7.66 24.77 -22.58
C ARG A 129 -7.83 25.24 -24.02
N GLY A 130 -7.56 24.36 -25.00
CA GLY A 130 -7.83 24.66 -26.41
C GLY A 130 -9.31 25.01 -26.66
N ASP A 131 -9.60 25.69 -27.77
CA ASP A 131 -10.94 26.03 -28.25
C ASP A 131 -11.76 26.95 -27.31
N ASP A 132 -11.14 28.01 -26.78
CA ASP A 132 -11.80 29.03 -25.94
C ASP A 132 -12.44 28.50 -24.64
N LYS A 133 -12.08 27.29 -24.20
CA LYS A 133 -12.64 26.64 -23.00
C LYS A 133 -11.99 27.09 -21.69
N GLY A 134 -11.35 28.27 -21.68
CA GLY A 134 -10.80 28.90 -20.48
C GLY A 134 -9.53 28.23 -19.92
N LEU A 135 -9.49 28.07 -18.60
CA LEU A 135 -8.35 27.59 -17.83
C LEU A 135 -8.58 26.16 -17.35
N GLN A 136 -7.54 25.33 -17.41
CA GLN A 136 -7.57 23.96 -16.89
C GLN A 136 -6.31 23.63 -16.09
N VAL A 137 -6.39 22.58 -15.27
CA VAL A 137 -5.21 21.95 -14.66
C VAL A 137 -4.33 21.36 -15.76
N LYS A 138 -3.02 21.58 -15.66
CA LYS A 138 -2.03 20.89 -16.50
C LYS A 138 -1.82 19.49 -15.94
N ALA A 139 -2.44 18.49 -16.57
CA ALA A 139 -2.40 17.10 -16.10
C ALA A 139 -0.97 16.53 -16.12
N GLY A 140 -0.52 16.01 -14.98
CA GLY A 140 0.68 15.18 -14.85
C GLY A 140 0.35 13.72 -14.58
N ASN A 141 1.33 12.95 -14.10
CA ASN A 141 1.08 11.60 -13.61
C ASN A 141 0.11 11.63 -12.42
N GLY A 142 -0.86 10.72 -12.40
CA GLY A 142 -1.85 10.65 -11.32
C GLY A 142 -3.06 11.56 -11.49
N ILE A 143 -3.08 12.47 -12.48
CA ILE A 143 -4.19 13.40 -12.73
C ILE A 143 -4.74 13.16 -14.15
N THR A 144 -6.06 13.17 -14.29
CA THR A 144 -6.76 13.28 -15.59
C THR A 144 -7.52 14.59 -15.66
N VAL A 145 -7.61 15.17 -16.86
CA VAL A 145 -8.41 16.37 -17.13
C VAL A 145 -9.19 16.13 -18.41
N ASP A 146 -10.51 16.07 -18.32
CA ASP A 146 -11.41 15.75 -19.43
C ASP A 146 -12.69 16.61 -19.41
N ASN A 147 -13.79 16.13 -20.00
CA ASN A 147 -15.06 16.87 -20.03
C ASN A 147 -15.82 16.83 -18.70
N ASP A 148 -15.51 15.88 -17.82
CA ASP A 148 -16.12 15.75 -16.49
C ASP A 148 -15.32 16.52 -15.42
N GLY A 149 -14.13 17.03 -15.77
CA GLY A 149 -13.33 17.93 -14.95
C GLY A 149 -11.95 17.38 -14.65
N VAL A 150 -11.50 17.55 -13.40
CA VAL A 150 -10.20 17.08 -12.92
C VAL A 150 -10.40 15.84 -12.06
N GLY A 151 -9.75 14.73 -12.42
CA GLY A 151 -9.85 13.46 -11.73
C GLY A 151 -8.48 12.86 -11.39
N ILE A 152 -8.50 11.73 -10.68
CA ILE A 152 -7.32 10.91 -10.43
C ILE A 152 -7.14 9.94 -11.60
N LYS A 153 -5.90 9.75 -12.06
CA LYS A 153 -5.52 8.79 -13.09
C LYS A 153 -4.70 7.66 -12.49
N LEU A 154 -5.18 6.43 -12.57
CA LEU A 154 -4.41 5.24 -12.21
C LEU A 154 -3.52 4.81 -13.39
N THR A 155 -2.37 4.19 -13.09
CA THR A 155 -1.36 3.81 -14.09
C THR A 155 -1.83 2.70 -15.03
N ASP A 156 -2.73 1.82 -14.58
CA ASP A 156 -3.36 0.77 -15.39
C ASP A 156 -4.84 1.11 -15.65
N SER A 157 -5.15 1.60 -16.86
CA SER A 157 -6.53 1.87 -17.27
C SER A 157 -7.46 0.65 -17.21
N ASN A 158 -6.89 -0.56 -17.07
CA ASN A 158 -7.63 -1.80 -16.97
C ASN A 158 -8.10 -2.11 -15.54
N GLN A 159 -7.65 -1.38 -14.50
CA GLN A 159 -8.05 -1.55 -13.10
C GLN A 159 -7.91 -2.99 -12.57
N THR A 160 -7.04 -3.81 -13.16
CA THR A 160 -6.96 -5.25 -12.85
C THR A 160 -5.83 -5.61 -11.90
N LEU A 161 -4.87 -4.69 -11.63
CA LEU A 161 -3.67 -4.97 -10.83
C LEU A 161 -3.20 -3.78 -9.97
N THR A 162 -4.01 -2.74 -9.81
CA THR A 162 -3.72 -1.67 -8.87
C THR A 162 -4.30 -2.00 -7.51
N GLY A 163 -3.51 -1.92 -6.45
CA GLY A 163 -4.03 -1.97 -5.06
C GLY A 163 -4.96 -0.80 -4.72
N LEU A 164 -5.41 -0.04 -5.72
CA LEU A 164 -6.28 1.12 -5.64
C LEU A 164 -7.28 1.05 -6.81
N SER A 165 -8.54 1.37 -6.57
CA SER A 165 -9.56 1.49 -7.62
C SER A 165 -10.38 2.77 -7.44
N LEU A 166 -10.88 3.32 -8.55
CA LEU A 166 -11.72 4.52 -8.55
C LEU A 166 -13.19 4.11 -8.51
N THR A 167 -13.95 4.74 -7.62
CA THR A 167 -15.40 4.56 -7.50
C THR A 167 -16.12 5.89 -7.71
N SER A 168 -17.44 5.86 -7.83
CA SER A 168 -18.27 7.07 -7.87
C SER A 168 -18.15 7.96 -6.61
N ARG A 169 -17.56 7.45 -5.53
CA ARG A 169 -17.31 8.20 -4.28
C ARG A 169 -15.85 8.63 -4.09
N GLY A 170 -14.97 8.33 -5.05
CA GLY A 170 -13.54 8.66 -4.99
C GLY A 170 -12.61 7.45 -5.06
N LEU A 171 -11.34 7.66 -4.70
CA LEU A 171 -10.29 6.65 -4.67
C LEU A 171 -10.42 5.74 -3.45
N LYS A 172 -10.40 4.42 -3.66
CA LYS A 172 -10.32 3.43 -2.58
C LYS A 172 -9.16 2.48 -2.80
N ALA A 173 -8.75 1.74 -1.77
CA ALA A 173 -7.94 0.55 -2.00
C ALA A 173 -8.78 -0.53 -2.68
N ASP A 174 -8.16 -1.29 -3.56
CA ASP A 174 -8.83 -2.41 -4.20
C ASP A 174 -8.88 -3.60 -3.25
N ASP A 175 -10.08 -4.08 -2.93
CA ASP A 175 -10.32 -5.18 -2.01
C ASP A 175 -10.21 -6.53 -2.73
N GLY A 176 -9.36 -7.42 -2.23
CA GLY A 176 -8.99 -8.67 -2.90
C GLY A 176 -7.61 -9.18 -2.46
N LEU A 177 -7.29 -10.44 -2.79
CA LEU A 177 -5.97 -11.07 -2.56
C LEU A 177 -5.38 -10.93 -1.14
N GLY A 178 -6.23 -10.85 -0.11
CA GLY A 178 -5.79 -10.71 1.28
C GLY A 178 -5.79 -9.27 1.82
N ILE A 179 -6.34 -8.30 1.10
CA ILE A 179 -6.70 -6.98 1.62
C ILE A 179 -8.23 -6.85 1.70
N ILE A 180 -8.73 -6.31 2.81
CA ILE A 180 -10.15 -6.02 3.02
C ILE A 180 -10.34 -4.59 3.54
N LEU A 181 -11.45 -3.96 3.18
CA LEU A 181 -11.86 -2.66 3.70
C LEU A 181 -12.90 -2.86 4.79
N LYS A 182 -12.50 -2.70 6.06
CA LYS A 182 -13.40 -2.80 7.21
C LYS A 182 -13.90 -1.41 7.60
N LYS A 183 -15.21 -1.28 7.79
CA LYS A 183 -15.83 -0.07 8.36
C LYS A 183 -15.09 0.28 9.67
N ASP A 184 -14.73 1.55 9.83
CA ASP A 184 -14.02 2.12 10.98
C ASP A 184 -12.53 1.73 11.14
N HIS A 185 -11.97 0.86 10.29
CA HIS A 185 -10.59 0.37 10.41
C HIS A 185 -9.70 0.70 9.19
N GLY A 186 -10.26 1.25 8.11
CA GLY A 186 -9.50 1.59 6.89
C GLY A 186 -9.09 0.35 6.08
N ILE A 187 -7.80 0.27 5.71
CA ILE A 187 -7.22 -0.86 4.96
C ILE A 187 -6.76 -1.92 5.96
N SER A 188 -7.23 -3.15 5.81
CA SER A 188 -6.95 -4.26 6.71
C SER A 188 -6.56 -5.53 5.94
N VAL A 189 -5.98 -6.51 6.63
CA VAL A 189 -5.66 -7.82 6.06
C VAL A 189 -6.89 -8.72 6.10
N GLY A 190 -7.13 -9.47 5.02
CA GLY A 190 -8.16 -10.49 4.94
C GLY A 190 -7.87 -11.64 5.91
N GLU A 191 -8.76 -11.86 6.88
CA GLU A 191 -8.65 -13.00 7.79
C GLU A 191 -8.91 -14.30 7.03
N GLY A 192 -7.84 -15.02 6.71
CA GLY A 192 -7.90 -16.40 6.24
C GLY A 192 -7.98 -17.40 7.38
N HIS A 193 -7.67 -18.68 7.10
CA HIS A 193 -7.71 -19.73 8.13
C HIS A 193 -6.60 -19.61 9.19
N GLY A 194 -5.44 -19.06 8.80
CA GLY A 194 -4.24 -18.99 9.65
C GLY A 194 -3.90 -17.59 10.16
N ILE A 195 -4.68 -16.57 9.81
CA ILE A 195 -4.45 -15.18 10.22
C ILE A 195 -5.67 -14.70 10.98
N LYS A 196 -5.43 -13.97 12.08
CA LYS A 196 -6.44 -13.25 12.84
C LYS A 196 -6.03 -11.79 12.91
N VAL A 197 -6.95 -10.89 12.59
CA VAL A 197 -6.72 -9.45 12.66
C VAL A 197 -7.48 -8.91 13.87
N ASN A 198 -6.75 -8.49 14.89
CA ASN A 198 -7.34 -7.85 16.06
C ASN A 198 -7.32 -6.32 15.89
N THR A 199 -7.89 -5.59 16.84
CA THR A 199 -7.95 -4.11 16.81
C THR A 199 -6.57 -3.46 16.76
N ASN A 200 -5.57 -4.06 17.44
CA ASN A 200 -4.24 -3.45 17.61
C ASN A 200 -3.12 -4.17 16.83
N ASP A 201 -3.36 -5.38 16.32
CA ASP A 201 -2.34 -6.21 15.69
C ASP A 201 -2.90 -7.27 14.72
N ILE A 202 -1.99 -7.97 14.04
CA ILE A 202 -2.27 -9.14 13.22
C ILE A 202 -1.53 -10.32 13.83
N ALA A 203 -2.27 -11.37 14.19
CA ALA A 203 -1.77 -12.58 14.80
C ALA A 203 -1.93 -13.79 13.88
N VAL A 204 -1.12 -14.82 14.12
CA VAL A 204 -1.32 -16.15 13.51
C VAL A 204 -2.30 -16.96 14.35
N LYS A 205 -3.18 -17.71 13.68
CA LYS A 205 -4.12 -18.64 14.30
C LYS A 205 -3.63 -20.06 14.07
N SER A 206 -3.32 -20.78 15.15
CA SER A 206 -3.12 -22.22 15.06
C SER A 206 -4.46 -22.96 15.10
N LYS A 207 -4.54 -24.11 14.42
CA LYS A 207 -5.73 -24.97 14.43
C LYS A 207 -5.92 -25.65 15.79
N ASN A 208 -4.82 -26.00 16.46
CA ASN A 208 -4.76 -26.70 17.74
C ASN A 208 -3.41 -26.40 18.43
N SER A 209 -3.14 -27.06 19.55
CA SER A 209 -1.92 -26.88 20.35
C SER A 209 -0.64 -27.45 19.73
N THR A 210 -0.70 -28.05 18.53
CA THR A 210 0.50 -28.55 17.82
C THR A 210 1.35 -27.41 17.29
N ILE A 211 0.75 -26.27 16.93
CA ILE A 211 1.49 -25.03 16.68
C ILE A 211 1.12 -24.07 17.81
N LYS A 212 2.13 -23.61 18.54
CA LYS A 212 1.97 -22.61 19.59
C LYS A 212 2.28 -21.25 18.99
N VAL A 213 1.38 -20.31 19.24
CA VAL A 213 1.56 -18.89 18.89
C VAL A 213 1.66 -18.16 20.22
N GLU A 214 2.86 -17.70 20.53
CA GLU A 214 3.25 -17.10 21.81
C GLU A 214 3.77 -15.67 21.56
N SER A 215 3.98 -14.88 22.61
CA SER A 215 4.40 -13.48 22.47
C SER A 215 5.78 -13.29 21.84
N ASP A 216 6.61 -14.33 21.88
CA ASP A 216 7.97 -14.39 21.35
C ASP A 216 8.06 -15.08 19.98
N GLY A 217 6.95 -15.63 19.45
CA GLY A 217 6.91 -16.18 18.10
C GLY A 217 6.00 -17.40 17.93
N ILE A 218 6.35 -18.23 16.93
CA ILE A 218 5.61 -19.43 16.57
C ILE A 218 6.51 -20.64 16.78
N SER A 219 6.03 -21.64 17.50
CA SER A 219 6.77 -22.88 17.77
C SER A 219 5.90 -24.12 17.53
N VAL A 220 6.53 -25.29 17.43
CA VAL A 220 5.82 -26.57 17.39
C VAL A 220 5.66 -27.09 18.82
N GLY A 221 4.45 -27.50 19.18
CA GLY A 221 4.15 -28.21 20.41
C GLY A 221 4.86 -29.57 20.42
N ILE A 222 5.93 -29.67 21.21
CA ILE A 222 6.66 -30.93 21.43
C ILE A 222 5.95 -31.82 22.44
N GLY A 223 6.11 -33.14 22.27
CA GLY A 223 5.43 -34.15 23.07
C GLY A 223 6.30 -35.37 23.31
N TRP A 224 5.68 -36.53 23.53
CA TRP A 224 6.42 -37.78 23.70
C TRP A 224 7.02 -38.22 22.38
N GLY A 225 8.33 -38.49 22.37
CA GLY A 225 9.06 -38.94 21.19
C GLY A 225 9.71 -37.83 20.35
N VAL A 226 9.44 -36.55 20.63
CA VAL A 226 10.10 -35.41 19.96
C VAL A 226 10.58 -34.41 20.99
N LYS A 227 11.77 -33.83 20.80
CA LYS A 227 12.36 -32.79 21.64
C LYS A 227 12.94 -31.69 20.78
N VAL A 228 13.25 -30.54 21.39
CA VAL A 228 14.12 -29.55 20.73
C VAL A 228 15.55 -30.09 20.73
N GLY A 229 16.24 -29.98 19.60
CA GLY A 229 17.62 -30.41 19.46
C GLY A 229 18.27 -29.83 18.21
N GLY A 230 19.59 -29.61 18.26
CA GLY A 230 20.32 -28.88 17.21
C GLY A 230 19.68 -27.52 16.90
N GLU A 231 19.43 -27.27 15.61
CA GLU A 231 18.73 -26.07 15.10
C GLU A 231 17.20 -26.27 14.96
N GLY A 232 16.64 -27.40 15.41
CA GLY A 232 15.23 -27.73 15.16
C GLY A 232 14.62 -28.79 16.10
N LEU A 233 13.98 -29.80 15.49
CA LEU A 233 13.30 -30.89 16.20
C LEU A 233 14.10 -32.20 16.08
N ASP A 234 14.29 -32.87 17.20
CA ASP A 234 14.95 -34.18 17.33
C ASP A 234 13.98 -35.26 17.80
N VAL A 235 14.30 -36.51 17.51
CA VAL A 235 13.61 -37.66 18.12
C VAL A 235 14.10 -37.87 19.55
N LYS A 236 13.15 -38.03 20.48
CA LYS A 236 13.40 -38.44 21.85
C LYS A 236 13.25 -39.95 21.95
N ALA A 237 14.33 -40.69 21.69
CA ALA A 237 14.36 -42.13 21.95
C ALA A 237 14.22 -42.40 23.46
N LYS A 238 13.55 -43.50 23.79
CA LYS A 238 13.48 -44.00 25.16
C LYS A 238 14.81 -44.68 25.49
N ASP A 239 15.32 -44.42 26.68
CA ASP A 239 16.46 -45.17 27.21
C ASP A 239 16.15 -46.65 27.22
N HIS A 240 17.06 -47.42 26.65
CA HIS A 240 16.94 -48.85 26.43
C HIS A 240 15.73 -49.30 25.60
N GLY A 241 15.31 -48.47 24.64
CA GLY A 241 14.14 -48.70 23.79
C GLY A 241 14.44 -49.38 22.45
N GLY A 242 15.69 -49.73 22.14
CA GLY A 242 16.08 -50.30 20.85
C GLY A 242 16.15 -49.30 19.69
N ILE A 243 16.09 -47.99 19.98
CA ILE A 243 16.20 -46.92 18.97
C ILE A 243 17.41 -46.05 19.32
N ARG A 244 18.35 -45.90 18.38
CA ARG A 244 19.48 -44.98 18.47
C ARG A 244 19.21 -43.72 17.66
N VAL A 245 19.43 -42.56 18.29
CA VAL A 245 19.36 -41.25 17.64
C VAL A 245 20.73 -40.60 17.76
N ASP A 246 21.36 -40.31 16.63
CA ASP A 246 22.69 -39.71 16.56
C ASP A 246 22.78 -38.70 15.39
N SER A 247 23.97 -38.14 15.14
CA SER A 247 24.19 -37.14 14.07
C SER A 247 23.92 -37.67 12.65
N TYR A 248 23.79 -39.00 12.49
CA TYR A 248 23.45 -39.63 11.22
C TYR A 248 21.94 -39.95 11.11
N GLY A 249 21.15 -39.67 12.15
CA GLY A 249 19.69 -39.80 12.14
C GLY A 249 19.16 -40.82 13.15
N VAL A 250 18.07 -41.50 12.78
CA VAL A 250 17.37 -42.47 13.65
C VAL A 250 17.59 -43.88 13.10
N SER A 251 18.07 -44.79 13.94
CA SER A 251 18.34 -46.18 13.59
C SER A 251 17.92 -47.15 14.69
N VAL A 252 17.91 -48.44 14.38
CA VAL A 252 17.64 -49.51 15.35
C VAL A 252 18.93 -49.85 16.09
N ASP A 253 18.85 -49.93 17.42
CA ASP A 253 19.95 -50.44 18.24
C ASP A 253 19.91 -51.97 18.29
N ILE A 254 20.65 -52.59 17.37
CA ILE A 254 20.68 -54.05 17.21
C ILE A 254 21.30 -54.73 18.43
N ASP A 255 22.30 -54.12 19.06
CA ASP A 255 23.03 -54.72 20.18
C ASP A 255 22.15 -54.81 21.42
N GLU A 256 21.35 -53.77 21.67
CA GLU A 256 20.35 -53.76 22.74
C GLU A 256 19.23 -54.79 22.54
N ILE A 257 18.78 -54.96 21.30
CA ILE A 257 17.73 -55.92 20.95
C ILE A 257 18.21 -57.36 21.13
N ILE A 258 19.44 -57.69 20.72
CA ILE A 258 19.99 -59.05 20.85
C ILE A 258 20.01 -59.51 22.32
N ASN A 259 20.34 -58.61 23.26
CA ASN A 259 20.35 -58.93 24.68
C ASN A 259 18.95 -59.08 25.30
N SER A 260 17.93 -58.51 24.67
CA SER A 260 16.55 -58.55 25.16
C SER A 260 15.73 -59.74 24.63
N ILE A 261 16.09 -60.30 23.46
CA ILE A 261 15.33 -61.40 22.82
C ILE A 261 15.66 -62.76 23.46
N ILE A 262 16.92 -63.00 23.81
CA ILE A 262 17.38 -64.28 24.38
C ILE A 262 17.95 -64.00 25.77
N PRO A 263 17.25 -64.40 26.85
CA PRO A 263 17.72 -64.18 28.21
C PRO A 263 19.09 -64.83 28.45
N PRO A 264 20.03 -64.16 29.15
CA PRO A 264 21.23 -64.81 29.68
C PRO A 264 20.87 -66.08 30.46
N GLY A 265 21.63 -67.15 30.25
CA GLY A 265 21.34 -68.47 30.80
C GLY A 265 20.48 -69.36 29.90
N THR A 266 19.91 -68.84 28.81
CA THR A 266 19.17 -69.65 27.83
C THR A 266 20.12 -70.60 27.12
N ILE A 267 19.80 -71.90 27.13
CA ILE A 267 20.58 -72.95 26.49
C ILE A 267 19.87 -73.38 25.21
N VAL A 268 20.58 -73.39 24.09
CA VAL A 268 20.04 -73.87 22.81
C VAL A 268 20.97 -74.91 22.19
N PRO A 269 20.42 -75.91 21.47
CA PRO A 269 21.22 -76.72 20.57
C PRO A 269 21.77 -75.83 19.46
N PHE A 270 23.07 -75.93 19.21
CA PHE A 270 23.79 -75.20 18.21
C PHE A 270 24.56 -76.18 17.33
N PHE A 271 24.17 -76.21 16.06
CA PHE A 271 24.79 -77.05 15.05
C PHE A 271 25.92 -76.26 14.40
N SER A 272 27.17 -76.63 14.67
CA SER A 272 28.31 -75.97 14.06
C SER A 272 29.57 -76.83 14.06
N ASN A 273 30.31 -76.78 12.96
CA ASN A 273 31.66 -77.33 12.87
C ASN A 273 32.75 -76.36 13.37
N LYS A 274 32.37 -75.16 13.85
CA LYS A 274 33.31 -74.17 14.39
C LYS A 274 33.78 -74.56 15.79
N LYS A 275 35.04 -74.22 16.11
CA LYS A 275 35.64 -74.49 17.44
C LYS A 275 35.15 -73.54 18.52
N GLU A 276 34.78 -72.31 18.15
CA GLU A 276 34.36 -71.25 19.06
C GLU A 276 32.84 -71.02 18.99
N ALA A 277 32.26 -70.66 20.14
CA ALA A 277 30.86 -70.26 20.21
C ALA A 277 30.67 -68.86 19.59
N PRO A 278 29.48 -68.52 19.04
CA PRO A 278 29.21 -67.17 18.52
C PRO A 278 29.39 -66.07 19.59
N PRO A 279 29.69 -64.82 19.20
CA PRO A 279 29.71 -63.69 20.13
C PRO A 279 28.43 -63.61 20.97
N GLY A 280 28.57 -63.40 22.28
CA GLY A 280 27.44 -63.40 23.22
C GLY A 280 26.98 -64.79 23.67
N TRP A 281 27.68 -65.87 23.30
CA TRP A 281 27.39 -67.25 23.72
C TRP A 281 28.65 -67.96 24.24
N LYS A 282 28.46 -68.96 25.11
CA LYS A 282 29.53 -69.87 25.57
C LYS A 282 29.13 -71.34 25.40
N TRP A 283 30.10 -72.23 25.27
CA TRP A 283 29.87 -73.68 25.28
C TRP A 283 29.41 -74.16 26.67
N CYS A 284 28.45 -75.08 26.70
CA CYS A 284 28.03 -75.78 27.92
C CYS A 284 29.00 -76.92 28.27
N ASN A 285 30.24 -76.59 28.61
CA ASN A 285 31.34 -77.53 28.85
C ASN A 285 31.86 -77.55 30.30
N GLY A 286 31.13 -76.94 31.24
CA GLY A 286 31.51 -76.93 32.66
C GLY A 286 32.59 -75.91 33.03
N GLN A 287 32.94 -75.00 32.13
CA GLN A 287 33.76 -73.84 32.47
C GLN A 287 32.99 -72.89 33.42
N PRO A 288 33.66 -72.00 34.17
CA PRO A 288 33.00 -71.12 35.13
C PRO A 288 31.80 -70.37 34.52
N GLY A 289 30.62 -70.57 35.12
CA GLY A 289 29.36 -69.98 34.67
C GLY A 289 28.63 -70.72 33.55
N THR A 290 29.07 -71.93 33.14
CA THR A 290 28.35 -72.76 32.16
C THR A 290 28.09 -74.17 32.69
N PRO A 291 26.90 -74.78 32.46
CA PRO A 291 26.66 -76.17 32.84
C PRO A 291 27.53 -77.10 31.99
N ASN A 292 27.90 -78.26 32.52
CA ASN A 292 28.56 -79.29 31.73
C ASN A 292 27.54 -80.25 31.12
N LEU A 293 27.23 -80.06 29.83
CA LEU A 293 26.36 -80.94 29.06
C LEU A 293 27.16 -81.92 28.17
N ASN A 294 28.49 -81.99 28.34
CA ASN A 294 29.38 -82.90 27.61
C ASN A 294 29.65 -84.18 28.44
N ILE A 295 28.60 -84.87 28.89
CA ILE A 295 28.75 -86.07 29.72
C ILE A 295 29.13 -87.25 28.82
N ASP A 296 30.35 -87.77 29.01
CA ASP A 296 30.90 -88.94 28.30
C ASP A 296 30.72 -90.24 29.13
N SER A 297 29.68 -90.32 29.96
CA SER A 297 29.41 -91.52 30.76
C SER A 297 28.82 -92.60 29.87
N ARG A 298 29.60 -93.67 29.65
CA ARG A 298 29.16 -94.93 29.06
C ARG A 298 28.24 -95.75 29.98
N ASP A 299 27.79 -95.18 31.10
CA ASP A 299 26.87 -95.83 32.02
C ASP A 299 25.43 -95.67 31.52
N ASP A 300 24.79 -96.81 31.30
CA ASP A 300 23.84 -97.05 30.21
C ASP A 300 22.37 -96.72 30.55
N ASN A 301 22.08 -95.77 31.46
CA ASN A 301 20.68 -95.53 31.89
C ASN A 301 20.21 -94.07 31.98
N ASP A 302 21.06 -93.08 31.77
CA ASP A 302 20.61 -91.69 31.70
C ASP A 302 20.51 -91.20 30.26
N LEU A 303 19.41 -90.54 29.92
CA LEU A 303 19.21 -89.84 28.65
C LEU A 303 20.20 -88.65 28.60
N SER A 304 21.45 -88.93 28.22
CA SER A 304 22.44 -87.88 27.99
C SER A 304 21.94 -87.00 26.83
N LEU A 305 21.70 -85.73 27.11
CA LEU A 305 21.60 -84.69 26.10
C LEU A 305 22.99 -84.49 25.51
N ILE A 306 23.38 -85.38 24.59
CA ILE A 306 24.72 -85.46 24.01
C ILE A 306 25.08 -84.11 23.39
N SER A 307 26.07 -83.41 23.95
CA SER A 307 26.90 -82.49 23.17
C SER A 307 28.15 -83.24 22.73
N GLY A 308 28.41 -83.21 21.41
CA GLY A 308 29.61 -83.84 20.87
C GLY A 308 30.84 -83.17 21.48
N GLY A 309 31.62 -83.93 22.25
CA GLY A 309 32.88 -83.48 22.83
C GLY A 309 33.90 -83.01 21.77
N ASN A 310 35.15 -82.83 22.18
CA ASN A 310 36.22 -82.37 21.27
C ASN A 310 36.55 -83.36 20.13
N LYS A 311 35.95 -84.56 20.17
CA LYS A 311 36.08 -85.60 19.18
C LYS A 311 34.72 -85.75 18.47
N GLN A 312 34.76 -85.76 17.14
CA GLN A 312 33.59 -86.06 16.30
C GLN A 312 33.14 -87.49 16.60
N HIS A 313 32.20 -87.66 17.53
CA HIS A 313 31.62 -88.96 17.85
C HIS A 313 30.22 -89.05 17.27
N SER A 314 30.03 -89.98 16.33
CA SER A 314 28.71 -90.49 15.97
C SER A 314 28.26 -91.38 17.12
N ILE A 315 27.26 -90.96 17.89
CA ILE A 315 26.67 -91.79 18.93
C ILE A 315 25.33 -92.30 18.39
N SER A 316 25.27 -93.59 18.03
CA SER A 316 24.03 -94.28 17.75
C SER A 316 23.50 -94.86 19.07
N ARG A 317 22.43 -94.28 19.62
CA ARG A 317 21.64 -94.96 20.68
C ARG A 317 20.44 -95.62 20.03
N LEU A 318 20.31 -96.94 20.22
CA LEU A 318 19.12 -97.70 19.82
C LEU A 318 18.00 -97.40 20.81
N PHE A 319 16.90 -96.81 20.36
CA PHE A 319 15.65 -96.79 21.13
C PHE A 319 14.93 -98.12 20.92
N PRO A 320 14.69 -98.94 21.95
CA PRO A 320 14.10 -100.26 21.77
C PRO A 320 12.57 -100.16 21.72
N TRP A 321 12.00 -99.69 20.61
CA TRP A 321 10.55 -99.81 20.37
C TRP A 321 10.29 -100.34 18.95
N GLY A 322 9.92 -101.63 18.87
CA GLY A 322 9.22 -102.23 17.73
C GLY A 322 9.85 -102.07 16.35
N ALA A 323 10.80 -102.94 16.00
CA ALA A 323 11.22 -103.32 14.63
C ALA A 323 11.57 -102.22 13.60
N LYS A 324 11.69 -100.95 13.99
CA LYS A 324 12.32 -99.90 13.19
C LYS A 324 13.26 -99.08 14.07
N ASN A 325 14.56 -99.35 13.95
CA ASN A 325 15.59 -98.57 14.62
C ASN A 325 15.63 -97.17 13.99
N GLY A 326 15.28 -96.14 14.76
CA GLY A 326 15.54 -94.75 14.38
C GLY A 326 16.98 -94.39 14.72
N GLU A 327 17.81 -94.11 13.72
CA GLU A 327 19.16 -93.57 13.92
C GLU A 327 19.12 -92.04 13.95
N ILE A 328 19.66 -91.45 15.02
CA ILE A 328 19.80 -90.00 15.14
C ILE A 328 21.27 -89.63 14.89
N TYR A 329 21.55 -89.00 13.76
CA TYR A 329 22.88 -88.51 13.39
C TYR A 329 23.10 -87.09 13.93
N ILE A 330 23.52 -86.95 15.18
CA ILE A 330 23.84 -85.65 15.80
C ILE A 330 25.31 -85.23 15.58
N HIS A 331 25.75 -85.25 14.31
CA HIS A 331 27.05 -84.68 13.95
C HIS A 331 27.06 -83.17 14.25
N TYR A 332 28.10 -82.66 14.93
CA TYR A 332 28.30 -81.22 15.17
C TYR A 332 27.23 -80.51 16.02
N MET A 333 26.32 -81.24 16.67
CA MET A 333 25.38 -80.66 17.63
C MET A 333 26.06 -80.50 19.00
N ARG A 334 26.03 -79.28 19.51
CA ARG A 334 26.52 -78.91 20.84
C ARG A 334 25.53 -77.98 21.52
N TYR A 335 25.64 -77.79 22.83
CA TYR A 335 24.82 -76.82 23.54
C TYR A 335 25.64 -75.56 23.83
N ILE A 336 25.07 -74.41 23.51
CA ILE A 336 25.60 -73.10 23.89
C ILE A 336 24.61 -72.42 24.85
N ILE A 337 25.16 -71.63 25.76
CA ILE A 337 24.41 -70.81 26.70
C ILE A 337 24.62 -69.34 26.36
N LYS A 338 23.53 -68.56 26.35
CA LYS A 338 23.60 -67.11 26.19
C LYS A 338 24.28 -66.54 27.44
N ILE A 339 25.31 -65.73 27.25
CA ILE A 339 25.94 -64.97 28.33
C ILE A 339 25.38 -63.56 28.44
#